data_AF-A0A8T6CPF8-F1
#
_entry.id   AF-A0A8T6CPF8-F1
#
_cell.length_a   1.000
_cell.length_b   1.000
_cell.length_c   1.000
_cell.angle_alpha   90.00
_cell.angle_beta   90.00
_cell.angle_gamma   90.00
#
_symmetry.space_group_name_H-M   'P 1'
#
loop_
_entity.id
_entity.type
_entity.pdbx_description
1 polymer ?
#
loop_
_entity_poly.entity_id
_entity_poly.type
_entity_poly.pdbx_seq_one_letter_code
_entity_poly.pdbx_strand_id
1 'polypeptide(L)'
;MTTKPTFSLAFAPNPRSRPIMDGTIKPESIELIPTASGPAETFHRQLTHQEFDVSEMSLSSLAIITAQGNRDWVTLPICTTRTFFGTGALVRTDAGIESPADLKGKRVGVNEYQQTAALWARGFFQHEYDVA
;
A
#
# COMPACT_ATOMS: atom_id res chain seq x y z
N MET A 1 -17.86 28.97 19.90
CA MET A 1 -17.71 27.52 19.65
C MET A 1 -16.80 27.38 18.46
N THR A 2 -15.60 26.84 18.64
CA THR A 2 -14.67 26.55 17.54
C THR A 2 -15.22 25.34 16.79
N THR A 3 -15.55 25.50 15.51
CA THR A 3 -15.94 24.40 14.63
C THR A 3 -14.78 23.41 14.51
N LYS A 4 -15.05 22.12 14.71
CA LYS A 4 -14.04 21.07 14.48
C LYS A 4 -13.77 20.99 12.98
N PRO A 5 -12.50 20.96 12.53
CA PRO A 5 -12.20 20.70 11.13
C PRO A 5 -12.62 19.27 10.77
N THR A 6 -13.12 19.11 9.56
CA THR A 6 -13.62 17.83 9.02
C THR A 6 -12.69 17.36 7.91
N PHE A 7 -12.29 16.09 7.94
CA PHE A 7 -11.42 15.47 6.94
C PHE A 7 -12.05 14.20 6.36
N SER A 8 -12.00 14.08 5.04
CA SER A 8 -12.34 12.87 4.31
C SER A 8 -11.16 11.89 4.31
N LEU A 9 -11.48 10.59 4.42
CA LEU A 9 -10.49 9.52 4.57
C LEU A 9 -10.81 8.35 3.63
N ALA A 10 -9.79 7.71 3.07
CA ALA A 10 -9.96 6.45 2.34
C ALA A 10 -8.87 5.42 2.62
N PHE A 11 -9.26 4.23 3.04
CA PHE A 11 -8.34 3.11 3.26
C PHE A 11 -9.08 1.76 3.30
N ALA A 12 -8.32 0.67 3.19
CA ALA A 12 -8.89 -0.67 3.31
C ALA A 12 -9.32 -0.98 4.75
N PRO A 13 -10.52 -1.56 4.98
CA PRO A 13 -10.93 -2.01 6.31
C PRO A 13 -10.05 -3.15 6.82
N ASN A 14 -9.39 -2.94 7.95
CA ASN A 14 -8.57 -3.94 8.65
C ASN A 14 -8.62 -3.67 10.16
N PRO A 15 -8.07 -4.55 11.03
CA PRO A 15 -8.13 -4.35 12.48
C PRO A 15 -7.58 -3.02 13.01
N ARG A 16 -6.71 -2.33 12.25
CA ARG A 16 -6.11 -1.04 12.63
C ARG A 16 -6.92 0.16 12.12
N SER A 17 -7.57 0.04 10.96
CA SER A 17 -8.39 1.12 10.38
C SER A 17 -9.86 1.08 10.79
N ARG A 18 -10.38 -0.12 11.08
CA ARG A 18 -11.80 -0.34 11.40
C ARG A 18 -12.33 0.51 12.57
N PRO A 19 -11.59 0.69 13.69
CA PRO A 19 -12.10 1.50 14.80
C PRO A 19 -12.39 2.97 14.44
N ILE A 20 -11.69 3.52 13.43
CA ILE A 20 -11.97 4.87 12.92
C ILE A 20 -13.18 4.83 11.98
N MET A 21 -13.31 3.77 11.16
CA MET A 21 -14.38 3.62 10.18
C MET A 21 -15.76 3.41 10.81
N ASP A 22 -15.84 2.62 11.88
CA ASP A 22 -17.10 2.31 12.57
C ASP A 22 -17.41 3.28 13.72
N GLY A 23 -16.51 4.24 13.97
CA GLY A 23 -16.66 5.23 15.03
C GLY A 23 -16.41 4.69 16.45
N THR A 24 -15.81 3.50 16.61
CA THR A 24 -15.33 3.02 17.91
C THR A 24 -14.33 3.99 18.53
N ILE A 25 -13.47 4.60 17.70
CA ILE A 25 -12.54 5.66 18.10
C ILE A 25 -12.95 6.94 17.37
N LYS A 26 -13.23 7.99 18.14
CA LYS A 26 -13.56 9.32 17.63
C LYS A 26 -12.59 10.35 18.22
N PRO A 27 -11.76 11.00 17.40
CA PRO A 27 -10.91 12.09 17.88
C PRO A 27 -11.73 13.23 18.50
N GLU A 28 -11.24 13.84 19.57
CA GLU A 28 -11.96 14.94 20.23
C GLU A 28 -11.95 16.22 19.40
N SER A 29 -10.85 16.52 18.71
CA SER A 29 -10.60 17.82 18.08
C SER A 29 -10.91 17.89 16.58
N ILE A 30 -11.18 16.76 15.91
CA ILE A 30 -11.44 16.69 14.47
C ILE A 30 -12.63 15.78 14.17
N GLU A 31 -13.27 15.99 13.02
CA GLU A 31 -14.28 15.09 12.46
C GLU A 31 -13.71 14.35 11.27
N LEU A 32 -14.07 13.06 11.14
CA LEU A 32 -13.53 12.15 10.16
C LEU A 32 -14.68 11.53 9.35
N ILE A 33 -14.58 11.59 8.02
CA ILE A 33 -15.55 10.99 7.08
C ILE A 33 -14.86 9.81 6.37
N PRO A 34 -14.98 8.59 6.89
CA PRO A 34 -14.30 7.42 6.33
C PRO A 34 -15.01 6.84 5.11
N THR A 35 -14.23 6.53 4.08
CA THR A 35 -14.62 5.73 2.91
C THR A 35 -13.87 4.41 2.93
N ALA A 36 -14.61 3.30 3.00
CA ALA A 36 -14.04 1.96 2.88
C ALA A 36 -13.81 1.64 1.39
N SER A 37 -12.55 1.45 1.01
CA SER A 37 -12.19 1.12 -0.37
C SER A 37 -10.94 0.23 -0.39
N GLY A 38 -10.84 -0.65 -1.39
CA GLY A 38 -9.66 -1.50 -1.56
C GLY A 38 -8.44 -0.69 -2.03
N PRO A 39 -7.20 -1.17 -1.81
CA PRO A 39 -5.99 -0.42 -2.12
C PRO A 39 -5.92 0.07 -3.57
N ALA A 40 -6.20 -0.81 -4.56
CA ALA A 40 -6.13 -0.44 -5.97
C ALA A 40 -7.08 0.70 -6.34
N GLU A 41 -8.32 0.66 -5.85
CA GLU A 41 -9.31 1.70 -6.07
C GLU A 41 -8.94 2.99 -5.34
N THR A 42 -8.55 2.90 -4.07
CA THR A 42 -8.11 4.06 -3.27
C THR A 42 -6.92 4.77 -3.92
N PHE A 43 -5.91 4.02 -4.37
CA PHE A 43 -4.73 4.59 -5.04
C PHE A 43 -5.10 5.26 -6.35
N HIS A 44 -5.96 4.63 -7.15
CA HIS A 44 -6.42 5.22 -8.40
C HIS A 44 -7.16 6.54 -8.16
N ARG A 45 -8.13 6.57 -7.23
CA ARG A 45 -8.90 7.75 -6.87
C ARG A 45 -8.01 8.88 -6.35
N GLN A 46 -7.05 8.54 -5.48
CA GLN A 46 -6.14 9.54 -4.91
C GLN A 46 -5.15 10.08 -5.94
N LEU A 47 -4.50 9.21 -6.72
CA LEU A 47 -3.47 9.62 -7.69
C LEU A 47 -4.06 10.31 -8.92
N THR A 48 -5.32 10.04 -9.27
CA THR A 48 -5.97 10.61 -10.46
C THR A 48 -6.77 11.87 -10.13
N HIS A 49 -7.44 11.91 -8.97
CA HIS A 49 -8.44 12.93 -8.67
C HIS A 49 -8.19 13.69 -7.37
N GLN A 50 -7.19 13.29 -6.57
CA GLN A 50 -6.92 13.88 -5.25
C GLN A 50 -8.17 13.90 -4.35
N GLU A 51 -8.95 12.83 -4.41
CA GLU A 51 -10.33 12.84 -3.94
C GLU A 51 -10.47 12.99 -2.41
N PHE A 52 -9.49 12.51 -1.64
CA PHE A 52 -9.54 12.51 -0.17
C PHE A 52 -8.47 13.40 0.46
N ASP A 53 -8.79 13.99 1.62
CA ASP A 53 -7.81 14.76 2.39
C ASP A 53 -6.68 13.85 2.92
N VAL A 54 -7.03 12.61 3.27
CA VAL A 54 -6.10 11.60 3.77
C VAL A 54 -6.45 10.24 3.15
N SER A 55 -5.47 9.54 2.60
CA SER A 55 -5.69 8.18 2.08
C SER A 55 -4.56 7.23 2.44
N GLU A 56 -4.86 5.93 2.47
CA GLU A 56 -3.83 4.92 2.27
C GLU A 56 -3.20 5.13 0.88
N MET A 57 -1.89 4.98 0.81
CA MET A 57 -1.12 5.23 -0.41
C MET A 57 -0.08 4.14 -0.60
N SER A 58 0.14 3.75 -1.86
CA SER A 58 1.26 2.89 -2.24
C SER A 58 2.57 3.63 -1.98
N LEU A 59 3.41 3.07 -1.10
CA LEU A 59 4.73 3.62 -0.79
C LEU A 59 5.58 3.78 -2.06
N SER A 60 5.54 2.78 -2.94
CA SER A 60 6.27 2.81 -4.20
C SER A 60 5.78 3.92 -5.13
N SER A 61 4.45 4.09 -5.28
CA SER A 61 3.88 5.16 -6.10
C SER A 61 4.23 6.55 -5.54
N LEU A 62 4.15 6.69 -4.22
CA LEU A 62 4.49 7.93 -3.52
C LEU A 62 5.97 8.30 -3.68
N ALA A 63 6.86 7.32 -3.57
CA ALA A 63 8.29 7.51 -3.81
C ALA A 63 8.57 7.94 -5.26
N ILE A 64 7.89 7.33 -6.24
CA ILE A 64 8.03 7.69 -7.66
C ILE A 64 7.60 9.14 -7.90
N ILE A 65 6.41 9.55 -7.46
CA ILE A 65 5.93 10.92 -7.70
C ILE A 65 6.79 11.96 -6.95
N THR A 66 7.27 11.62 -5.75
CA THR A 66 8.18 12.48 -4.97
C THR A 66 9.52 12.65 -5.69
N ALA A 67 10.07 11.56 -6.24
CA ALA A 67 11.30 11.59 -7.03
C ALA A 67 11.15 12.40 -8.32
N GLN A 68 9.95 12.44 -8.89
CA GLN A 68 9.60 13.30 -10.04
C GLN A 68 9.39 14.77 -9.65
N GLY A 69 9.49 15.11 -8.36
CA GLY A 69 9.42 16.47 -7.86
C GLY A 69 8.03 16.93 -7.41
N ASN A 70 6.99 16.09 -7.54
CA ASN A 70 5.68 16.40 -6.99
C ASN A 70 5.75 16.31 -5.45
N ARG A 71 5.36 17.41 -4.78
CA ARG A 71 5.33 17.53 -3.31
C ARG A 71 3.96 17.97 -2.80
N ASP A 72 2.92 17.75 -3.60
CA ASP A 72 1.54 18.10 -3.24
C ASP A 72 1.05 17.23 -2.06
N TRP A 73 1.70 16.09 -1.86
CA TRP A 73 1.38 15.10 -0.84
C TRP A 73 2.41 15.09 0.28
N VAL A 74 1.92 15.00 1.52
CA VAL A 74 2.75 14.73 2.70
C VAL A 74 2.47 13.31 3.18
N THR A 75 3.53 12.50 3.30
CA THR A 75 3.39 11.14 3.83
C THR A 75 3.28 11.16 5.34
N LEU A 76 2.25 10.50 5.88
CA LEU A 76 2.20 10.15 7.30
C LEU A 76 2.85 8.77 7.49
N PRO A 77 3.77 8.59 8.44
CA PRO A 77 4.46 7.31 8.66
C PRO A 77 3.57 6.31 9.41
N ILE A 78 2.36 6.07 8.89
CA ILE A 78 1.33 5.22 9.48
C ILE A 78 1.12 4.01 8.59
N CYS A 79 1.67 2.86 8.99
CA CYS A 79 1.50 1.62 8.26
C CYS A 79 0.26 0.87 8.76
N THR A 80 -0.83 0.91 8.00
CA THR A 80 -2.09 0.20 8.29
C THR A 80 -2.01 -1.29 7.98
N THR A 81 -1.09 -1.69 7.10
CA THR A 81 -0.89 -3.08 6.67
C THR A 81 0.52 -3.56 7.06
N ARG A 82 0.61 -4.79 7.58
CA ARG A 82 1.88 -5.47 7.87
C ARG A 82 1.84 -6.86 7.25
N THR A 83 2.66 -7.09 6.24
CA THR A 83 2.74 -8.37 5.51
C THR A 83 4.18 -8.68 5.13
N PHE A 84 4.51 -9.96 5.05
CA PHE A 84 5.79 -10.43 4.53
C PHE A 84 5.65 -10.66 3.02
N PHE A 85 6.08 -9.68 2.21
CA PHE A 85 5.88 -9.74 0.76
C PHE A 85 6.65 -10.89 0.07
N GLY A 86 7.69 -11.43 0.71
CA GLY A 86 8.43 -12.59 0.21
C GLY A 86 7.63 -13.90 0.21
N THR A 87 6.65 -14.04 1.11
CA THR A 87 5.88 -15.30 1.25
C THR A 87 4.69 -15.40 0.32
N GLY A 88 4.42 -14.36 -0.47
CA GLY A 88 3.29 -14.31 -1.41
C GLY A 88 3.59 -14.88 -2.79
N ALA A 89 4.82 -15.30 -3.06
CA ALA A 89 5.19 -15.89 -4.35
C ALA A 89 4.55 -17.26 -4.52
N LEU A 90 3.89 -17.47 -5.67
CA LEU A 90 3.26 -18.72 -6.03
C LEU A 90 3.92 -19.28 -7.28
N VAL A 91 4.14 -20.58 -7.28
CA VAL A 91 4.65 -21.33 -8.43
C VAL A 91 3.70 -22.48 -8.73
N ARG A 92 3.67 -22.90 -9.99
CA ARG A 92 2.91 -24.09 -10.39
C ARG A 92 3.59 -25.33 -9.78
N THR A 93 2.81 -26.30 -9.33
CA THR A 93 3.32 -27.48 -8.61
C THR A 93 4.27 -28.36 -9.45
N ASP A 94 4.19 -28.29 -10.77
CA ASP A 94 5.03 -29.00 -11.75
C ASP A 94 6.08 -28.09 -12.41
N ALA A 95 6.35 -26.90 -11.87
CA ALA A 95 7.29 -25.93 -12.45
C ALA A 95 8.77 -26.31 -12.24
N GLY A 96 9.06 -27.32 -11.41
CA GLY A 96 10.43 -27.68 -11.03
C GLY A 96 11.14 -26.59 -10.22
N ILE A 97 10.38 -25.79 -9.45
CA ILE A 97 10.90 -24.74 -8.57
C ILE A 97 10.68 -25.22 -7.14
N GLU A 98 11.76 -25.56 -6.44
CA GLU A 98 11.71 -26.06 -5.06
C GLU A 98 12.25 -25.02 -4.07
N SER A 99 13.02 -24.05 -4.56
CA SER A 99 13.62 -22.98 -3.77
C SER A 99 13.59 -21.65 -4.52
N PRO A 100 13.71 -20.50 -3.82
CA PRO A 100 13.85 -19.21 -4.47
C PRO A 100 15.01 -19.12 -5.47
N ALA A 101 16.11 -19.85 -5.24
CA ALA A 101 17.28 -19.85 -6.13
C ALA A 101 16.95 -20.39 -7.55
N ASP A 102 15.94 -21.27 -7.66
CA ASP A 102 15.51 -21.82 -8.96
C ASP A 102 14.80 -20.79 -9.84
N LEU A 103 14.47 -19.61 -9.28
CA LEU A 103 13.92 -18.48 -10.01
C LEU A 103 14.97 -17.71 -10.82
N LYS A 104 16.28 -17.95 -10.61
CA LYS A 104 17.34 -17.25 -11.37
C LYS A 104 17.14 -17.45 -12.88
N GLY A 105 17.04 -16.33 -13.60
CA GLY A 105 16.81 -16.31 -15.05
C GLY A 105 15.40 -16.71 -15.49
N LYS A 106 14.46 -16.96 -14.57
CA LYS A 106 13.04 -17.17 -14.88
C LYS A 106 12.31 -15.84 -15.00
N ARG A 107 11.15 -15.87 -15.66
CA ARG A 107 10.24 -14.72 -15.71
C ARG A 107 9.23 -14.83 -14.58
N VAL A 108 9.09 -13.77 -13.78
CA VAL A 108 8.12 -13.69 -12.67
C VAL A 108 7.01 -12.72 -13.06
N GLY A 109 5.76 -13.17 -12.97
CA GLY A 109 4.59 -12.34 -13.21
C GLY A 109 4.20 -11.53 -11.97
N VAL A 110 3.87 -10.26 -12.16
CA VAL A 110 3.34 -9.36 -11.12
C VAL A 110 2.17 -8.56 -11.69
N ASN A 111 1.20 -8.16 -10.86
CA ASN A 111 0.07 -7.34 -11.31
C ASN A 111 0.54 -6.03 -11.96
N GLU A 112 1.36 -5.26 -11.25
CA GLU A 112 1.99 -4.03 -11.72
C GLU A 112 3.45 -3.99 -11.24
N TYR A 113 4.36 -3.49 -12.08
CA TYR A 113 5.79 -3.47 -11.77
C TYR A 113 6.11 -2.57 -10.56
N GLN A 114 5.42 -1.42 -10.51
CA GLN A 114 5.56 -0.40 -9.47
C GLN A 114 4.78 -0.69 -8.20
N GLN A 115 3.91 -1.70 -8.13
CA GLN A 115 3.12 -1.91 -6.91
C GLN A 115 4.04 -2.18 -5.71
N THR A 116 3.66 -1.68 -4.54
CA THR A 116 4.45 -1.81 -3.32
C THR A 116 4.82 -3.28 -3.02
N ALA A 117 3.89 -4.22 -3.22
CA ALA A 117 4.15 -5.64 -3.01
C ALA A 117 5.25 -6.21 -3.93
N ALA A 118 5.26 -5.85 -5.21
CA ALA A 118 6.26 -6.32 -6.16
C ALA A 118 7.63 -5.70 -5.88
N LEU A 119 7.67 -4.41 -5.50
CA LEU A 119 8.91 -3.76 -5.09
C LEU A 119 9.55 -4.48 -3.90
N TRP A 120 8.76 -4.76 -2.86
CA TRP A 120 9.26 -5.48 -1.69
C TRP A 120 9.64 -6.93 -1.99
N ALA A 121 8.86 -7.64 -2.81
CA ALA A 121 9.19 -9.01 -3.21
C ALA A 121 10.53 -9.07 -3.97
N ARG A 122 10.76 -8.15 -4.92
CA ARG A 122 12.07 -8.04 -5.61
C ARG A 122 13.21 -7.77 -4.65
N GLY A 123 13.06 -6.79 -3.75
CA GLY A 123 14.08 -6.49 -2.74
C GLY A 123 14.37 -7.71 -1.87
N PHE A 124 13.34 -8.41 -1.41
CA PHE A 124 13.49 -9.64 -0.62
C PHE A 124 14.25 -10.73 -1.37
N PHE A 125 13.83 -11.08 -2.59
CA PHE A 125 14.50 -12.11 -3.39
C PHE A 125 15.94 -11.73 -3.74
N GLN A 126 16.20 -10.45 -4.00
CA GLN A 126 17.54 -9.96 -4.29
C GLN A 126 18.44 -10.04 -3.06
N HIS A 127 17.99 -9.56 -1.90
CA HIS A 127 18.83 -9.45 -0.71
C HIS A 127 19.01 -10.77 0.04
N GLU A 128 17.98 -11.63 0.09
CA GLU A 128 18.01 -12.88 0.86
C GLU A 128 18.47 -14.08 0.02
N TYR A 129 18.28 -14.04 -1.31
CA TYR A 129 18.53 -15.19 -2.19
C TYR A 129 19.39 -14.90 -3.42
N ASP A 130 19.83 -13.64 -3.61
CA ASP A 130 20.60 -13.23 -4.79
C ASP A 130 19.84 -13.52 -6.11
N VAL A 131 18.52 -13.27 -6.09
CA VAL A 131 17.59 -13.45 -7.21
C VAL A 131 17.01 -12.08 -7.57
N ALA A 132 17.44 -11.53 -8.69
CA ALA A 132 17.02 -10.22 -9.21
C ALA A 132 16.06 -10.35 -10.40
#